data_AF-A0A1M4VTX0-F1
#
_entry.id   AF-A0A1M4VTX0-F1
#
_cell.length_a   1.000
_cell.length_b   1.000
_cell.length_c   1.000
_cell.angle_alpha   90.00
_cell.angle_beta   90.00
_cell.angle_gamma   90.00
#
_symmetry.space_group_name_H-M   'P 1'
#
loop_
_entity.id
_entity.type
_entity.pdbx_description
1 polymer ?
#
loop_
_entity_poly.entity_id
_entity_poly.type
_entity_poly.pdbx_seq_one_letter_code
_entity_poly.pdbx_strand_id
1 'polypeptide(L)'
;MKATILLCDSALVAEGKLFILGGGWSLTGPGLAPMAIALKLDVAWGETQDMHHWELYLVDQDGNSVVFDTPEGPQPVEVRGDFQVGSPQGVPPGADVPVNIAVNLGPLPLPPNGRYTWRLSVDGETNESWEASFSTRPSEEGQPQGIL
;
A
#
# COMPACT_ATOMS: atom_id res chain seq x y z
N MET A 1 15.39 -2.98 8.73
CA MET A 1 14.43 -2.01 8.15
C MET A 1 13.20 -1.79 9.03
N LYS A 2 12.54 -0.62 8.96
CA LYS A 2 11.17 -0.39 9.48
C LYS A 2 10.30 0.16 8.34
N ALA A 3 9.00 -0.11 8.35
CA ALA A 3 8.07 0.43 7.36
C ALA A 3 6.84 1.04 8.02
N THR A 4 6.36 2.13 7.43
CA THR A 4 5.05 2.71 7.68
C THR A 4 4.25 2.62 6.39
N ILE A 5 3.05 2.06 6.48
CA ILE A 5 2.10 1.96 5.37
C ILE A 5 0.86 2.76 5.72
N LEU A 6 0.43 3.62 4.80
CA LEU A 6 -0.80 4.40 4.98
C LEU A 6 -1.64 4.35 3.72
N LEU A 7 -2.90 3.96 3.87
CA LEU A 7 -3.89 4.08 2.81
C LEU A 7 -4.34 5.52 2.68
N CYS A 8 -4.45 6.01 1.45
CA CYS A 8 -4.82 7.37 1.14
C CYS A 8 -5.57 7.45 -0.20
N ASP A 9 -6.12 8.61 -0.54
CA ASP A 9 -6.82 8.80 -1.80
C ASP A 9 -5.83 9.02 -2.95
N SER A 10 -4.71 9.69 -2.65
CA SER A 10 -3.59 9.88 -3.57
C SER A 10 -2.30 10.14 -2.81
N ALA A 11 -1.15 9.78 -3.40
CA ALA A 11 0.17 10.07 -2.88
C ALA A 11 1.12 10.55 -3.98
N LEU A 12 2.08 11.41 -3.62
CA LEU A 12 3.12 11.89 -4.52
C LEU A 12 4.44 11.99 -3.78
N VAL A 13 5.52 11.53 -4.41
CA VAL A 13 6.89 11.82 -3.95
C VAL A 13 7.46 12.94 -4.80
N ALA A 14 7.84 14.03 -4.15
CA ALA A 14 8.52 15.16 -4.80
C ALA A 14 9.56 15.75 -3.85
N GLU A 15 10.75 16.04 -4.37
CA GLU A 15 11.87 16.61 -3.60
C GLU A 15 12.19 15.82 -2.31
N GLY A 16 12.11 14.48 -2.38
CA GLY A 16 12.36 13.60 -1.24
C GLY A 16 11.25 13.57 -0.18
N LYS A 17 10.14 14.30 -0.37
CA LYS A 17 9.00 14.34 0.56
C LYS A 17 7.85 13.50 0.03
N LEU A 18 7.15 12.83 0.95
CA LEU A 18 5.91 12.11 0.68
C LEU A 18 4.71 13.02 0.97
N PHE A 19 4.02 13.45 -0.09
CA PHE A 19 2.76 14.17 -0.01
C PHE A 19 1.62 13.15 -0.02
N ILE A 20 0.71 13.28 0.94
CA ILE A 20 -0.41 12.34 1.14
C ILE A 20 -1.71 13.14 1.17
N LEU A 21 -2.65 12.77 0.30
CA LEU A 21 -3.99 13.35 0.25
C LEU A 21 -5.01 12.32 0.75
N GLY A 22 -5.85 12.71 1.71
CA GLY A 22 -6.90 11.82 2.26
C GLY A 22 -6.35 10.61 3.01
N GLY A 23 -5.20 10.73 3.69
CA GLY A 23 -4.56 9.61 4.37
C GLY A 23 -5.29 9.12 5.62
N GLY A 24 -5.18 7.83 5.90
CA GLY A 24 -5.63 7.19 7.14
C GLY A 24 -7.02 6.59 7.09
N TRP A 25 -7.61 6.42 5.90
CA TRP A 25 -8.86 5.68 5.79
C TRP A 25 -8.62 4.17 5.96
N SER A 26 -9.62 3.50 6.51
CA SER A 26 -9.69 2.03 6.64
C SER A 26 -11.05 1.49 6.18
N LEU A 27 -11.87 2.33 5.57
CA LEU A 27 -13.19 1.99 5.03
C LEU A 27 -13.39 2.71 3.70
N THR A 28 -13.56 1.95 2.62
CA THR A 28 -13.84 2.48 1.29
C THR A 28 -15.23 2.10 0.81
N GLY A 29 -15.82 2.92 -0.06
CA GLY A 29 -17.11 2.60 -0.70
C GLY A 29 -16.95 1.42 -1.68
N PRO A 30 -18.04 0.70 -2.00
CA PRO A 30 -18.01 -0.28 -3.09
C PRO A 30 -17.75 0.45 -4.43
N GLY A 31 -16.82 -0.06 -5.25
CA GLY A 31 -16.59 0.43 -6.61
C GLY A 31 -15.38 1.36 -6.77
N LEU A 32 -15.44 2.23 -7.79
CA LEU A 32 -14.29 2.90 -8.40
C LEU A 32 -13.67 4.06 -7.58
N ALA A 33 -13.46 3.86 -6.28
CA ALA A 33 -12.82 4.86 -5.43
C ALA A 33 -11.33 5.02 -5.78
N PRO A 34 -10.79 6.25 -5.83
CA PRO A 34 -9.36 6.47 -5.84
C PRO A 34 -8.69 5.75 -4.66
N MET A 35 -7.57 5.11 -4.92
CA MET A 35 -6.81 4.40 -3.90
C MET A 35 -5.33 4.62 -4.13
N ALA A 36 -4.63 4.99 -3.07
CA ALA A 36 -3.19 5.03 -3.05
C ALA A 36 -2.65 4.45 -1.74
N ILE A 37 -1.39 4.05 -1.80
CA ILE A 37 -0.62 3.55 -0.69
C ILE A 37 0.62 4.42 -0.59
N ALA A 38 0.74 5.10 0.54
CA ALA A 38 1.92 5.86 0.91
C ALA A 38 2.82 4.97 1.78
N LEU A 39 4.02 4.68 1.28
CA LEU A 39 5.03 3.90 2.01
C LEU A 39 6.17 4.80 2.43
N LYS A 40 6.60 4.63 3.68
CA LYS A 40 7.87 5.15 4.18
C LYS A 40 8.68 4.00 4.75
N LEU A 41 9.83 3.74 4.15
CA LEU A 41 10.80 2.74 4.61
C LEU A 41 11.95 3.45 5.29
N ASP A 42 12.25 3.09 6.53
CA ASP A 42 13.43 3.55 7.26
C ASP A 42 14.53 2.49 7.11
N VAL A 43 15.52 2.83 6.28
CA VAL A 43 16.65 1.99 5.91
C VAL A 43 17.81 2.29 6.86
N ALA A 44 18.44 1.26 7.42
CA ALA A 44 19.55 1.50 8.34
C ALA A 44 20.74 2.11 7.58
N TRP A 45 21.51 2.97 8.23
CA TRP A 45 22.69 3.61 7.61
C TRP A 45 23.68 2.61 6.97
N GLY A 46 23.81 1.41 7.53
CA GLY A 46 24.70 0.36 7.01
C GLY A 46 24.20 -0.31 5.72
N GLU A 47 22.92 -0.16 5.38
CA GLU A 47 22.24 -0.84 4.27
C GLU A 47 22.06 0.10 3.06
N THR A 48 22.48 1.36 3.14
CA THR A 48 22.14 2.37 2.11
C THR A 48 22.77 2.09 0.73
N GLN A 49 23.84 1.30 0.69
CA GLN A 49 24.49 0.88 -0.56
C GLN A 49 23.93 -0.43 -1.11
N ASP A 50 23.04 -1.10 -0.39
CA ASP A 50 22.42 -2.33 -0.87
C ASP A 50 21.24 -1.99 -1.79
N MET A 51 21.01 -2.84 -2.79
CA MET A 51 19.80 -2.80 -3.59
C MET A 51 18.74 -3.63 -2.86
N HIS A 52 17.58 -3.05 -2.63
CA HIS A 52 16.45 -3.71 -1.98
C HIS A 52 15.32 -3.93 -2.97
N HIS A 53 14.72 -5.12 -2.93
CA HIS A 53 13.50 -5.45 -3.65
C HIS A 53 12.31 -5.35 -2.72
N TRP A 54 11.24 -4.68 -3.14
CA TRP A 54 10.01 -4.59 -2.35
C TRP A 54 8.79 -5.00 -3.15
N GLU A 55 7.83 -5.59 -2.45
CA GLU A 55 6.61 -6.13 -3.02
C GLU A 55 5.43 -5.81 -2.09
N LEU A 56 4.36 -5.26 -2.65
CA LEU A 56 3.07 -5.06 -2.00
C LEU A 56 2.05 -6.01 -2.61
N TYR A 57 1.34 -6.73 -1.76
CA TYR A 57 0.29 -7.65 -2.18
C TYR A 57 -1.01 -7.34 -1.45
N LEU A 58 -2.12 -7.44 -2.16
CA LEU A 58 -3.45 -7.39 -1.56
C LEU A 58 -3.91 -8.81 -1.23
N VAL A 59 -4.26 -9.03 0.03
CA VAL A 59 -4.86 -10.28 0.50
C VAL A 59 -6.26 -10.07 1.05
N ASP A 60 -7.08 -11.11 1.00
CA ASP A 60 -8.40 -11.17 1.66
C ASP A 60 -8.28 -11.44 3.16
N GLN A 61 -9.43 -11.53 3.83
CA GLN A 61 -9.52 -11.81 5.27
C GLN A 61 -8.96 -13.16 5.70
N ASP A 62 -8.86 -14.11 4.77
CA ASP A 62 -8.32 -15.46 4.99
C ASP A 62 -6.82 -15.52 4.64
N GLY A 63 -6.25 -14.41 4.15
CA GLY A 63 -4.84 -14.27 3.79
C GLY A 63 -4.52 -14.75 2.38
N ASN A 64 -5.53 -15.06 1.54
CA ASN A 64 -5.30 -15.44 0.15
C ASN A 64 -5.09 -14.19 -0.71
N SER A 65 -4.24 -14.28 -1.73
CA SER A 65 -4.06 -13.20 -2.69
C SER A 65 -5.38 -12.86 -3.39
N VAL A 66 -5.70 -11.58 -3.46
CA VAL A 66 -6.81 -11.11 -4.30
C VAL A 66 -6.39 -11.21 -5.75
N VAL A 67 -7.17 -11.93 -6.56
CA VAL A 67 -6.90 -12.19 -7.96
C VAL A 67 -8.04 -11.64 -8.81
N PHE A 68 -7.71 -10.97 -9.91
CA PHE A 68 -8.68 -10.51 -10.90
C PHE A 68 -8.41 -11.13 -12.26
N ASP A 69 -9.48 -11.39 -13.02
CA ASP A 69 -9.37 -11.79 -14.41
C ASP A 69 -8.94 -10.58 -15.27
N THR A 70 -7.78 -10.70 -15.91
CA THR A 70 -7.31 -9.75 -16.93
C THR A 70 -7.34 -10.39 -18.31
N PRO A 71 -7.20 -9.63 -19.41
CA PRO A 71 -7.06 -10.20 -20.76
C PRO A 71 -5.91 -11.23 -20.89
N GLU A 72 -4.90 -11.13 -20.05
CA GLU A 72 -3.74 -12.03 -19.97
C GLU A 72 -3.97 -13.24 -19.04
N GLY A 73 -5.14 -13.31 -18.40
CA GLY A 73 -5.54 -14.36 -17.46
C GLY A 73 -5.71 -13.85 -16.02
N PRO A 74 -5.99 -14.75 -15.06
CA PRO A 74 -6.08 -14.37 -13.66
C PRO A 74 -4.73 -13.84 -13.14
N GLN A 75 -4.71 -12.62 -12.61
CA GLN A 75 -3.52 -11.97 -12.05
C GLN A 75 -3.75 -11.52 -10.60
N PRO A 76 -2.78 -11.74 -9.70
CA PRO A 76 -2.86 -11.19 -8.35
C PRO A 76 -2.75 -9.66 -8.37
N VAL A 77 -3.35 -9.01 -7.38
CA VAL A 77 -3.20 -7.57 -7.16
C VAL A 77 -1.91 -7.34 -6.40
N GLU A 78 -0.86 -6.98 -7.14
CA GLU A 78 0.47 -6.74 -6.60
C GLU A 78 1.16 -5.52 -7.24
N VAL A 79 2.07 -4.90 -6.50
CA VAL A 79 2.95 -3.84 -6.99
C VAL A 79 4.34 -4.10 -6.43
N ARG A 80 5.38 -3.97 -7.25
CA ARG A 80 6.76 -4.22 -6.84
C ARG A 80 7.72 -3.24 -7.47
N GLY A 81 8.91 -3.16 -6.90
CA GLY A 81 10.02 -2.41 -7.47
C GLY A 81 11.30 -2.60 -6.70
N ASP A 82 12.32 -1.88 -7.13
CA ASP A 82 13.65 -1.90 -6.51
C ASP A 82 14.02 -0.49 -6.07
N PHE A 83 14.76 -0.37 -4.97
CA PHE A 83 15.35 0.90 -4.57
C PHE A 83 16.76 0.72 -3.99
N GLN A 84 17.55 1.77 -4.12
CA GLN A 84 18.83 1.91 -3.46
C GLN A 84 18.93 3.36 -2.96
N VAL A 85 19.28 3.53 -1.68
CA VAL A 85 19.34 4.86 -1.05
C VAL A 85 20.55 5.65 -1.52
N GLY A 86 21.69 4.97 -1.69
CA GLY A 86 22.98 5.56 -2.05
C GLY A 86 23.75 6.08 -0.83
N SER A 87 24.41 7.22 -0.98
CA SER A 87 25.20 7.87 0.09
C SER A 87 24.59 9.22 0.45
N PRO A 88 23.67 9.28 1.44
CA PRO A 88 23.01 10.51 1.80
C PRO A 88 24.01 11.54 2.34
N GLN A 89 24.15 12.68 1.67
CA GLN A 89 25.01 13.75 2.17
C GLN A 89 24.39 14.39 3.42
N GLY A 90 25.18 14.53 4.49
CA GLY A 90 24.76 15.25 5.70
C GLY A 90 23.91 14.44 6.69
N VAL A 91 23.67 13.15 6.45
CA VAL A 91 23.05 12.26 7.44
C VAL A 91 24.14 11.70 8.36
N PRO A 92 24.02 11.87 9.69
CA PRO A 92 24.99 11.32 10.63
C PRO A 92 25.05 9.78 10.54
N PRO A 93 26.24 9.18 10.70
CA PRO A 93 26.35 7.73 10.82
C PRO A 93 25.43 7.17 11.91
N GLY A 94 24.68 6.12 11.56
CA GLY A 94 23.75 5.44 12.48
C GLY A 94 22.32 6.00 12.49
N ALA A 95 22.02 7.06 11.74
CA ALA A 95 20.64 7.50 11.53
C ALA A 95 19.96 6.68 10.41
N ASP A 96 18.70 6.29 10.65
CA ASP A 96 17.87 5.68 9.61
C ASP A 96 17.60 6.69 8.49
N VAL A 97 17.61 6.23 7.23
CA VAL A 97 17.39 7.05 6.04
C VAL A 97 16.02 6.73 5.44
N PRO A 98 15.14 7.73 5.26
CA PRO A 98 13.80 7.47 4.76
C PRO A 98 13.80 7.31 3.23
N VAL A 99 13.17 6.24 2.76
CA VAL A 99 12.75 6.04 1.38
C VAL A 99 11.24 6.20 1.32
N ASN A 100 10.78 7.12 0.49
CA ASN A 100 9.36 7.40 0.32
C ASN A 100 8.91 6.82 -1.03
N ILE A 101 7.82 6.06 -1.02
CA ILE A 101 7.22 5.48 -2.22
C ILE A 101 5.73 5.83 -2.22
N ALA A 102 5.24 6.27 -3.38
CA ALA A 102 3.83 6.56 -3.61
C ALA A 102 3.29 5.62 -4.68
N VAL A 103 2.36 4.74 -4.28
CA VAL A 103 1.68 3.82 -5.19
C VAL A 103 0.27 4.34 -5.40
N ASN A 104 -0.06 4.82 -6.59
CA ASN A 104 -1.42 5.19 -6.95
C ASN A 104 -2.01 4.07 -7.81
N LEU A 105 -3.14 3.53 -7.36
CA LEU A 105 -3.79 2.39 -7.99
C LEU A 105 -4.98 2.87 -8.82
N GLY A 106 -5.20 2.19 -9.95
CA GLY A 106 -6.50 2.24 -10.60
C GLY A 106 -7.58 1.66 -9.69
N PRO A 107 -8.86 1.90 -9.98
CA PRO A 107 -9.91 1.41 -9.12
C PRO A 107 -9.98 -0.12 -9.14
N LEU A 108 -10.04 -0.74 -7.95
CA LEU A 108 -10.08 -2.19 -7.79
C LEU A 108 -11.54 -2.66 -7.65
N PRO A 109 -12.00 -3.65 -8.45
CA PRO A 109 -13.36 -4.17 -8.38
C PRO A 109 -13.56 -5.10 -7.16
N LEU A 110 -13.37 -4.57 -5.96
CA LEU A 110 -13.48 -5.33 -4.72
C LEU A 110 -14.95 -5.57 -4.35
N PRO A 111 -15.34 -6.82 -4.01
CA PRO A 111 -16.66 -7.12 -3.48
C PRO A 111 -17.05 -6.24 -2.27
N PRO A 112 -18.33 -5.86 -2.13
CA PRO A 112 -18.84 -5.17 -0.94
C PRO A 112 -18.77 -6.07 0.30
N ASN A 113 -18.74 -5.48 1.50
CA ASN A 113 -18.63 -6.19 2.78
C ASN A 113 -17.39 -7.09 2.91
N GLY A 114 -16.33 -6.78 2.18
CA GLY A 114 -15.05 -7.49 2.26
C GLY A 114 -14.09 -6.81 3.24
N ARG A 115 -13.16 -7.61 3.78
CA ARG A 115 -11.99 -7.12 4.52
C ARG A 115 -10.73 -7.54 3.78
N TYR A 116 -9.82 -6.59 3.61
CA TYR A 116 -8.61 -6.77 2.83
C TYR A 116 -7.42 -6.15 3.57
N THR A 117 -6.23 -6.66 3.25
CA THR A 117 -4.99 -6.18 3.83
C THR A 117 -3.94 -6.04 2.74
N TRP A 118 -3.34 -4.85 2.63
CA TRP A 118 -2.09 -4.66 1.92
C TRP A 118 -0.94 -5.13 2.80
N ARG A 119 -0.10 -6.03 2.27
CA ARG A 119 1.08 -6.55 2.95
C ARG A 119 2.33 -6.17 2.17
N LEU A 120 3.33 -5.66 2.88
CA LEU A 120 4.65 -5.38 2.31
C LEU A 120 5.64 -6.48 2.66
N SER A 121 6.40 -6.89 1.66
CA SER A 121 7.63 -7.66 1.77
C SER A 121 8.81 -6.78 1.31
N VAL A 122 9.94 -6.86 1.99
CA VAL A 122 11.21 -6.29 1.52
C VAL A 122 12.29 -7.36 1.64
N ASP A 123 12.96 -7.68 0.53
CA ASP A 123 13.94 -8.76 0.41
C ASP A 123 13.44 -10.13 0.91
N GLY A 124 12.14 -10.38 0.75
CA GLY A 124 11.47 -11.60 1.21
C GLY A 124 11.11 -11.60 2.71
N GLU A 125 11.45 -10.55 3.45
CA GLU A 125 11.07 -10.37 4.85
C GLU A 125 9.74 -9.64 4.98
N THR A 126 8.94 -10.05 5.95
CA THR A 126 7.65 -9.43 6.29
C THR A 126 7.58 -9.13 7.78
N ASN A 127 6.66 -8.24 8.16
CA ASN A 127 6.42 -7.89 9.56
C ASN A 127 4.95 -7.56 9.78
N GLU A 128 4.40 -7.89 10.95
CA GLU A 128 3.00 -7.58 11.31
C GLU A 128 2.68 -6.08 11.27
N SER A 129 3.69 -5.22 11.49
CA SER A 129 3.54 -3.76 11.37
C SER A 129 3.60 -3.25 9.93
N TRP A 130 3.96 -4.09 8.96
CA TRP A 130 4.09 -3.75 7.55
C TRP A 130 2.83 -4.11 6.78
N GLU A 131 1.69 -3.76 7.37
CA GLU A 131 0.38 -4.04 6.82
C GLU A 131 -0.55 -2.83 6.94
N ALA A 132 -1.47 -2.68 5.99
CA ALA A 132 -2.57 -1.73 6.11
C ALA A 132 -3.88 -2.41 5.70
N SER A 133 -4.80 -2.50 6.67
CA SER A 133 -6.08 -3.17 6.50
C SER A 133 -7.21 -2.18 6.24
N PHE A 134 -8.17 -2.59 5.42
CA PHE A 134 -9.40 -1.84 5.18
C PHE A 134 -10.60 -2.74 4.94
N SER A 135 -11.79 -2.14 4.91
CA SER A 135 -13.03 -2.83 4.55
C SER A 135 -13.78 -2.09 3.45
N THR A 136 -14.59 -2.83 2.68
CA THR A 136 -15.52 -2.25 1.72
C THR A 136 -16.90 -2.13 2.35
N ARG A 137 -17.57 -1.00 2.12
CA ARG A 137 -18.95 -0.78 2.60
C ARG A 137 -19.93 -1.73 1.88
N PRO A 138 -21.12 -1.96 2.47
CA PRO A 138 -22.21 -2.63 1.78
C PRO A 138 -22.59 -1.91 0.48
N SER A 139 -23.09 -2.64 -0.52
CA SER A 139 -23.74 -2.05 -1.68
C SER A 139 -25.06 -1.36 -1.28
N GLU A 140 -25.36 -0.23 -1.91
CA GLU A 140 -26.59 0.54 -1.64
C GLU A 140 -27.88 -0.19 -2.03
N GLU A 141 -27.80 -1.28 -2.81
CA GLU A 141 -28.96 -2.11 -3.22
C GLU A 141 -29.68 -2.82 -2.03
N GLY A 142 -29.13 -2.76 -0.82
CA GLY A 142 -29.73 -3.35 0.39
C GLY A 142 -30.51 -2.39 1.30
N GLN A 143 -30.60 -1.09 1.00
CA GLN A 143 -31.44 -0.18 1.79
C GLN A 143 -32.90 -0.29 1.33
N PRO A 144 -33.85 -0.77 2.16
CA PRO A 144 -35.26 -0.59 1.86
C PRO A 144 -35.49 0.91 1.77
N GLN A 145 -35.88 1.38 0.59
CA GLN A 145 -36.23 2.78 0.41
C GLN A 145 -37.30 3.12 1.44
N GLY A 146 -36.94 3.99 2.39
CA GLY A 146 -37.85 4.48 3.39
C GLY A 146 -39.01 5.15 2.67
N ILE A 147 -40.20 4.54 2.79
CA ILE A 147 -41.45 5.16 2.41
C ILE A 147 -41.62 6.37 3.34
N LEU A 148 -41.58 7.57 2.76
CA LEU A 148 -42.20 8.78 3.31
C LEU A 148 -43.38 9.15 2.42
#